data_AF-Q4CRQ5-F1
#
_entry.id   AF-Q4CRQ5-F1
#
_cell.length_a   1.000
_cell.length_b   1.000
_cell.length_c   1.000
_cell.angle_alpha   90.00
_cell.angle_beta   90.00
_cell.angle_gamma   90.00
#
_symmetry.space_group_name_H-M   'P 1'
#
loop_
_entity.id
_entity.type
_entity.pdbx_description
1 polymer ?
#
loop_
_entity_poly.entity_id
_entity_poly.type
_entity_poly.pdbx_seq_one_letter_code
_entity_poly.pdbx_strand_id
1 'polypeptide(L)'
;MAPPSPSACDPRVYLHERVRQHYLEVLPSRWRAVLFRLAKNTQLRQKNDVIVETHLLSEIQADFDLIHALLDEEHRVYREGVACLCSQTSNGKSETERWTASRHLLQGMLSCIAMKEILIAHWKNDLVDISPNTLRVYCHACISHPHVSETDIERLLALHTVS
;
A
#
# COMPACT_ATOMS: atom_id res chain seq x y z
N MET A 1 2.45 6.98 -32.72
CA MET A 1 2.87 7.41 -31.37
C MET A 1 3.87 6.39 -30.88
N ALA A 2 5.15 6.73 -30.82
CA ALA A 2 6.12 5.84 -30.19
C ALA A 2 5.85 5.87 -28.67
N PRO A 3 5.83 4.72 -27.98
CA PRO A 3 5.71 4.72 -26.53
C PRO A 3 6.89 5.51 -25.93
N PRO A 4 6.68 6.26 -24.84
CA PRO A 4 7.77 6.95 -24.18
C PRO A 4 8.86 5.94 -23.86
N SER A 5 10.07 6.24 -24.30
CA SER A 5 11.28 5.55 -23.86
C SER A 5 11.22 5.45 -22.34
N PRO A 6 11.41 4.27 -21.73
CA PRO A 6 11.47 4.17 -20.28
C PRO A 6 12.59 5.10 -19.86
N SER A 7 12.24 6.24 -19.26
CA SER A 7 13.21 7.06 -18.54
C SER A 7 13.93 6.09 -17.63
N ALA A 8 15.25 5.94 -17.82
CA ALA A 8 16.07 5.01 -17.05
C ALA A 8 15.78 5.28 -15.58
N CYS A 9 14.95 4.44 -14.98
CA CYS A 9 14.56 4.60 -13.60
C CYS A 9 15.80 4.22 -12.80
N ASP A 10 16.36 5.18 -12.06
CA ASP A 10 17.45 4.89 -11.13
C ASP A 10 16.89 4.07 -9.96
N PRO A 11 17.30 2.80 -9.78
CA PRO A 11 16.84 1.96 -8.68
C PRO A 11 17.03 2.61 -7.32
N ARG A 12 18.10 3.40 -7.12
CA ARG A 12 18.39 4.05 -5.84
C ARG A 12 17.41 5.17 -5.55
N VAL A 13 17.09 5.99 -6.56
CA VAL A 13 16.09 7.05 -6.43
C VAL A 13 14.72 6.45 -6.14
N TYR A 14 14.32 5.39 -6.86
CA TYR A 14 13.08 4.67 -6.58
C TYR A 14 13.03 4.13 -5.14
N LEU A 15 14.04 3.38 -4.72
CA LEU A 15 14.08 2.78 -3.38
C LEU A 15 14.02 3.84 -2.27
N HIS A 16 14.71 4.97 -2.46
CA HIS A 16 14.75 6.04 -1.47
C HIS A 16 13.45 6.87 -1.45
N GLU A 17 13.06 7.44 -2.58
CA GLU A 17 11.94 8.39 -2.64
C GLU A 17 10.58 7.69 -2.66
N ARG A 18 10.46 6.63 -3.46
CA ARG A 18 9.17 5.98 -3.71
C ARG A 18 8.85 4.91 -2.67
N VAL A 19 9.85 4.13 -2.24
CA VAL A 19 9.63 3.09 -1.23
C VAL A 19 9.80 3.64 0.18
N ARG A 20 11.00 4.11 0.56
CA ARG A 20 11.26 4.56 1.93
C ARG A 20 10.39 5.76 2.32
N GLN A 21 10.56 6.90 1.64
CA GLN A 21 9.84 8.12 2.02
C GLN A 21 8.33 8.00 1.74
N HIS A 22 7.95 7.57 0.54
CA HIS A 22 6.54 7.61 0.17
C HIS A 22 5.73 6.41 0.70
N TYR A 23 6.14 5.19 0.37
CA TYR A 23 5.38 3.98 0.74
C TYR A 23 5.43 3.66 2.24
N LEU A 24 6.56 3.87 2.92
CA LEU A 24 6.69 3.56 4.35
C LEU A 24 6.43 4.72 5.32
N GLU A 25 6.47 5.99 4.87
CA GLU A 25 6.23 7.14 5.77
C GLU A 25 4.94 7.90 5.42
N VAL A 26 4.79 8.32 4.16
CA VAL A 26 3.65 9.15 3.72
C VAL A 26 2.34 8.33 3.68
N LEU A 27 2.33 7.21 2.97
CA LEU A 27 1.10 6.42 2.80
C LEU A 27 0.52 5.92 4.13
N PRO A 28 1.30 5.38 5.09
CA PRO A 28 0.76 4.93 6.37
C PRO A 28 0.10 6.05 7.17
N SER A 29 0.61 7.28 7.05
CA SER A 29 0.01 8.46 7.69
C SER A 29 -1.35 8.82 7.06
N ARG A 30 -1.46 8.74 5.72
CA ARG A 30 -2.73 8.95 5.01
C ARG A 30 -3.75 7.86 5.31
N TRP A 31 -3.30 6.60 5.37
CA TRP A 31 -4.12 5.47 5.81
C TRP A 31 -4.68 5.68 7.21
N ARG A 32 -3.84 6.04 8.19
CA ARG A 32 -4.30 6.33 9.57
C ARG A 32 -5.43 7.34 9.60
N ALA A 33 -5.29 8.44 8.87
CA ALA A 33 -6.27 9.52 8.86
C ALA A 33 -7.64 9.06 8.32
N VAL A 34 -7.67 8.36 7.18
CA VAL A 34 -8.93 7.90 6.57
C VAL A 34 -9.54 6.74 7.36
N LEU A 35 -8.75 5.78 7.83
CA LEU A 35 -9.24 4.62 8.57
C LEU A 35 -9.88 5.02 9.90
N PHE A 36 -9.29 5.99 10.61
CA PHE A 36 -9.87 6.50 11.86
C PHE A 36 -11.24 7.14 11.61
N ARG A 37 -11.37 7.98 10.58
CA ARG A 37 -12.63 8.62 10.21
C ARG A 37 -13.67 7.59 9.78
N LEU A 38 -13.30 6.66 8.91
CA LEU A 38 -14.19 5.60 8.43
C LEU A 38 -14.66 4.68 9.56
N ALA A 39 -13.78 4.28 10.49
CA ALA A 39 -14.13 3.47 11.65
C ALA A 39 -15.15 4.19 12.54
N LYS A 40 -14.91 5.46 12.84
CA LYS A 40 -15.84 6.29 13.61
C LYS A 40 -17.20 6.39 12.92
N ASN A 41 -17.22 6.70 11.62
CA ASN A 41 -18.46 6.88 10.86
C ASN A 41 -19.23 5.55 10.70
N THR A 42 -18.53 4.43 10.54
CA THR A 42 -19.13 3.08 10.56
C THR A 42 -19.83 2.83 11.90
N GLN A 43 -19.15 3.09 13.02
CA GLN A 43 -19.74 2.91 14.35
C GLN A 43 -20.89 3.87 14.66
N LEU A 44 -20.85 5.10 14.14
CA LEU A 44 -21.98 6.03 14.24
C LEU A 44 -23.19 5.50 13.47
N ARG A 45 -22.98 4.97 12.26
CA ARG A 45 -24.04 4.36 11.48
C ARG A 45 -24.68 3.18 12.22
N GLN A 46 -23.88 2.33 12.85
CA GLN A 46 -24.34 1.17 13.63
C GLN A 46 -25.17 1.55 14.86
N LYS A 47 -25.02 2.77 15.39
CA LYS A 47 -25.81 3.26 16.53
C LYS A 47 -27.11 3.94 16.11
N ASN A 48 -27.17 4.46 14.89
CA ASN A 48 -28.32 5.17 14.36
C ASN A 48 -29.29 4.17 13.70
N ASP A 49 -29.99 3.38 14.52
CA ASP A 49 -30.85 2.26 14.08
C ASP A 49 -32.04 2.68 13.19
N VAL A 50 -32.49 3.94 13.24
CA VAL A 50 -33.84 4.31 12.76
C VAL A 50 -33.86 5.33 11.62
N ILE A 51 -32.92 6.26 11.57
CA ILE A 51 -32.83 7.27 10.50
C ILE A 51 -31.39 7.31 10.03
N VAL A 52 -31.11 6.60 8.94
CA VAL A 52 -29.82 6.71 8.29
C VAL A 52 -29.75 8.10 7.65
N GLU A 53 -29.04 9.01 8.31
CA GLU A 53 -28.75 10.34 7.76
C GLU A 53 -28.04 10.15 6.42
N THR A 54 -28.66 10.61 5.33
CA THR A 54 -28.09 10.53 3.97
C THR A 54 -26.68 11.11 3.90
N HIS A 55 -26.41 12.13 4.73
CA HIS A 55 -25.09 12.72 4.89
C HIS A 55 -24.04 11.72 5.38
N LEU A 56 -24.33 10.94 6.42
CA LEU A 56 -23.37 9.98 6.98
C LEU A 56 -23.00 8.87 5.97
N LEU A 57 -23.97 8.37 5.20
CA LEU A 57 -23.68 7.41 4.13
C LEU A 57 -22.78 8.01 3.05
N SER A 58 -23.01 9.28 2.69
CA SER A 58 -22.18 9.97 1.70
C SER A 58 -20.74 10.15 2.19
N GLU A 59 -20.54 10.45 3.48
CA GLU A 59 -19.21 10.52 4.09
C GLU A 59 -18.50 9.17 4.09
N ILE A 60 -19.20 8.09 4.47
CA ILE A 60 -18.65 6.73 4.44
C ILE A 60 -18.24 6.35 3.02
N GLN A 61 -19.07 6.66 2.02
CA GLN A 61 -18.74 6.40 0.62
C GLN A 61 -17.51 7.19 0.17
N ALA A 62 -17.41 8.48 0.52
CA ALA A 62 -16.26 9.31 0.21
C ALA A 62 -14.97 8.79 0.87
N ASP A 63 -15.07 8.25 2.09
CA ASP A 63 -13.94 7.60 2.77
C ASP A 63 -13.49 6.33 2.05
N PHE A 64 -14.42 5.50 1.56
CA PHE A 64 -14.05 4.37 0.71
C PHE A 64 -13.42 4.81 -0.60
N ASP A 65 -13.92 5.86 -1.25
CA ASP A 65 -13.31 6.36 -2.49
C ASP A 65 -11.86 6.82 -2.26
N LEU A 66 -11.60 7.49 -1.14
CA LEU A 66 -10.24 7.86 -0.73
C LEU A 66 -9.35 6.63 -0.46
N ILE A 67 -9.91 5.59 0.17
CA ILE A 67 -9.19 4.32 0.38
C ILE A 67 -8.81 3.65 -0.94
N HIS A 68 -9.71 3.60 -1.93
CA HIS A 68 -9.40 3.03 -3.24
C HIS A 68 -8.30 3.85 -3.94
N ALA A 69 -8.33 5.19 -3.81
CA ALA A 69 -7.26 6.04 -4.34
C ALA A 69 -5.90 5.76 -3.67
N LEU A 70 -5.87 5.47 -2.36
CA LEU A 70 -4.64 5.06 -1.67
C LEU A 70 -4.13 3.69 -2.11
N LEU A 71 -5.03 2.72 -2.34
CA LEU A 71 -4.67 1.41 -2.90
C LEU A 71 -4.08 1.54 -4.31
N ASP A 72 -4.69 2.37 -5.16
CA ASP A 72 -4.18 2.66 -6.49
C ASP A 72 -2.79 3.31 -6.46
N GLU A 73 -2.53 4.15 -5.47
CA GLU A 73 -1.23 4.78 -5.23
C GLU A 73 -0.18 3.74 -4.80
N GLU A 74 -0.50 2.83 -3.89
CA GLU A 74 0.39 1.71 -3.52
C GLU A 74 0.70 0.80 -4.70
N HIS A 75 -0.33 0.42 -5.46
CA HIS A 75 -0.16 -0.34 -6.70
C HIS A 75 0.72 0.38 -7.71
N ARG A 76 0.66 1.71 -7.77
CA ARG A 76 1.53 2.51 -8.64
C ARG A 76 2.99 2.40 -8.19
N VAL A 77 3.28 2.57 -6.90
CA VAL A 77 4.65 2.40 -6.36
C VAL A 77 5.17 0.98 -6.64
N TYR A 78 4.33 -0.04 -6.48
CA TYR A 78 4.69 -1.42 -6.82
C TYR A 78 5.02 -1.58 -8.31
N ARG A 79 4.17 -1.09 -9.22
CA ARG A 79 4.40 -1.16 -10.69
C ARG A 79 5.65 -0.38 -11.12
N GLU A 80 5.88 0.79 -10.54
CA GLU A 80 7.13 1.56 -10.71
C GLU A 80 8.34 0.68 -10.34
N GLY A 81 8.26 -0.03 -9.21
CA GLY A 81 9.31 -0.93 -8.75
C GLY A 81 9.55 -2.12 -9.66
N VAL A 82 8.49 -2.75 -10.19
CA VAL A 82 8.63 -3.82 -11.18
C VAL A 82 9.37 -3.31 -12.42
N ALA A 83 9.00 -2.14 -12.93
CA ALA A 83 9.68 -1.54 -14.10
C ALA A 83 11.14 -1.15 -13.80
N CYS A 84 11.41 -0.64 -12.61
CA CYS A 84 12.73 -0.11 -12.22
C CYS A 84 13.72 -1.22 -11.83
N LEU A 85 13.26 -2.20 -11.05
CA LEU A 85 14.13 -3.21 -10.42
C LEU A 85 14.25 -4.50 -11.23
N CYS A 86 13.26 -4.83 -12.08
CA CYS A 86 13.26 -6.08 -12.86
C CYS A 86 13.70 -5.90 -14.32
N SER A 87 14.02 -4.69 -14.78
CA SER A 87 14.44 -4.41 -16.17
C SER A 87 15.90 -4.72 -16.46
N GLN A 88 16.71 -5.04 -15.43
CA GLN A 88 18.13 -5.34 -15.57
C GLN A 88 18.34 -6.85 -15.63
N THR A 89 18.55 -7.38 -16.84
CA THR A 89 18.93 -8.79 -17.05
C THR A 89 20.35 -8.88 -17.59
N SER A 90 21.33 -9.19 -16.75
CA SER A 90 22.68 -9.59 -17.17
C SER A 90 23.20 -10.75 -16.29
N ASN A 91 24.12 -11.54 -16.82
CA ASN A 91 24.52 -12.81 -16.21
C ASN A 91 25.65 -12.59 -15.19
N GLY A 92 25.30 -12.38 -13.92
CA GLY A 92 26.27 -12.29 -12.82
C GLY A 92 25.72 -12.74 -11.45
N LYS A 93 26.59 -13.22 -10.56
CA LYS A 93 26.21 -13.64 -9.18
C LYS A 93 25.63 -12.48 -8.37
N SER A 94 26.22 -11.28 -8.47
CA SER A 94 25.69 -10.07 -7.83
C SER A 94 24.30 -9.70 -8.35
N GLU A 95 24.00 -9.98 -9.63
CA GLU A 95 22.67 -9.74 -10.20
C GLU A 95 21.63 -10.72 -9.65
N THR A 96 22.01 -11.97 -9.39
CA THR A 96 21.11 -12.96 -8.80
C THR A 96 20.67 -12.56 -7.39
N GLU A 97 21.60 -12.03 -6.59
CA GLU A 97 21.29 -11.52 -5.25
C GLU A 97 20.38 -10.28 -5.31
N ARG A 98 20.71 -9.30 -6.17
CA ARG A 98 19.85 -8.13 -6.44
C ARG A 98 18.45 -8.53 -6.84
N TRP A 99 18.33 -9.40 -7.84
CA TRP A 99 17.04 -9.86 -8.34
C TRP A 99 16.22 -10.57 -7.25
N THR A 100 16.87 -11.43 -6.46
CA THR A 100 16.21 -12.15 -5.37
C THR A 100 15.69 -11.19 -4.30
N ALA A 101 16.51 -10.21 -3.91
CA ALA A 101 16.13 -9.19 -2.93
C ALA A 101 15.01 -8.28 -3.46
N SER A 102 15.09 -7.84 -4.72
CA SER A 102 14.06 -7.02 -5.36
C SER A 102 12.73 -7.76 -5.45
N ARG A 103 12.76 -9.04 -5.84
CA ARG A 103 11.58 -9.89 -5.88
C ARG A 103 10.97 -10.07 -4.48
N HIS A 104 11.80 -10.22 -3.45
CA HIS A 104 11.30 -10.33 -2.07
C HIS A 104 10.58 -9.06 -1.62
N LEU A 105 11.16 -7.89 -1.86
CA LEU A 105 10.55 -6.59 -1.56
C LEU A 105 9.20 -6.44 -2.30
N LEU A 106 9.20 -6.66 -3.61
CA LEU A 106 8.01 -6.51 -4.45
C LEU A 106 6.90 -7.49 -4.05
N GLN A 107 7.25 -8.74 -3.73
CA GLN A 107 6.30 -9.72 -3.21
C GLN A 107 5.73 -9.29 -1.86
N GLY A 108 6.57 -8.73 -0.97
CA GLY A 108 6.13 -8.19 0.32
C GLY A 108 5.13 -7.05 0.17
N MET A 109 5.41 -6.11 -0.74
CA MET A 109 4.50 -5.01 -1.06
C MET A 109 3.16 -5.52 -1.60
N LEU A 110 3.20 -6.41 -2.60
CA LEU A 110 1.99 -6.98 -3.19
C LEU A 110 1.16 -7.76 -2.16
N SER A 111 1.81 -8.50 -1.25
CA SER A 111 1.12 -9.21 -0.18
C SER A 111 0.41 -8.25 0.78
N CYS A 112 1.04 -7.12 1.12
CA CYS A 112 0.42 -6.09 1.95
C CYS A 112 -0.78 -5.45 1.24
N ILE A 113 -0.65 -5.15 -0.05
CA ILE A 113 -1.75 -4.56 -0.85
C ILE A 113 -2.93 -5.53 -0.94
N ALA A 114 -2.69 -6.79 -1.31
CA ALA A 114 -3.74 -7.80 -1.42
C ALA A 114 -4.48 -8.03 -0.10
N MET A 115 -3.75 -7.99 1.03
CA MET A 115 -4.37 -8.06 2.35
C MET A 115 -5.31 -6.88 2.58
N LYS A 116 -4.86 -5.64 2.32
CA LYS A 116 -5.70 -4.44 2.46
C LYS A 116 -6.96 -4.53 1.60
N GLU A 117 -6.84 -4.95 0.34
CA GLU A 117 -7.98 -5.10 -0.57
C GLU A 117 -9.05 -6.04 -0.01
N ILE A 118 -8.65 -7.20 0.53
CA ILE A 118 -9.58 -8.16 1.14
C ILE A 118 -10.29 -7.55 2.36
N LEU A 119 -9.53 -6.90 3.25
CA LEU A 119 -10.07 -6.32 4.48
C LEU A 119 -11.03 -5.16 4.18
N ILE A 120 -10.68 -4.29 3.23
CA ILE A 120 -11.52 -3.17 2.81
C ILE A 120 -12.77 -3.65 2.08
N ALA A 121 -12.66 -4.65 1.20
CA ALA A 121 -13.81 -5.24 0.53
C ALA A 121 -14.78 -5.86 1.54
N HIS A 122 -14.26 -6.60 2.53
CA HIS A 122 -15.08 -7.14 3.61
C HIS A 122 -15.77 -6.02 4.39
N TRP A 123 -15.03 -5.00 4.84
CA TRP A 123 -15.59 -3.88 5.59
C TRP A 123 -16.69 -3.17 4.79
N LYS A 124 -16.46 -2.85 3.52
CA LYS A 124 -17.46 -2.19 2.67
C LYS A 124 -18.75 -2.99 2.54
N ASN A 125 -18.66 -4.32 2.47
CA ASN A 125 -19.80 -5.22 2.34
C ASN A 125 -20.53 -5.48 3.67
N ASP A 126 -19.89 -5.20 4.81
CA ASP A 126 -20.39 -5.55 6.14
C ASP A 126 -20.50 -4.33 7.09
N LEU A 127 -20.95 -3.19 6.57
CA LEU A 127 -20.98 -1.94 7.34
C LEU A 127 -21.93 -1.94 8.55
N VAL A 128 -22.87 -2.87 8.61
CA VAL A 128 -23.87 -2.96 9.69
C VAL A 128 -23.39 -3.92 10.77
N ASP A 129 -22.86 -5.09 10.40
CA ASP A 129 -22.58 -6.16 11.38
C ASP A 129 -21.08 -6.24 11.78
N ILE A 130 -20.19 -5.49 11.11
CA ILE A 130 -18.77 -5.51 11.44
C ILE A 130 -18.51 -5.05 12.88
N SER A 131 -17.92 -5.93 13.69
CA SER A 131 -17.68 -5.62 15.10
C SER A 131 -16.61 -4.52 15.29
N PRO A 132 -16.69 -3.72 16.38
CA PRO A 132 -15.62 -2.79 16.75
C PRO A 132 -14.23 -3.44 16.90
N ASN A 133 -14.18 -4.71 17.31
CA ASN A 133 -12.92 -5.45 17.43
C ASN A 133 -12.32 -5.75 16.06
N THR A 134 -13.15 -6.20 15.12
CA THR A 134 -12.77 -6.43 13.74
C THR A 134 -12.23 -5.15 13.10
N LEU A 135 -12.92 -4.02 13.28
CA LEU A 135 -12.47 -2.71 12.78
C LEU A 135 -11.08 -2.33 13.30
N ARG A 136 -10.81 -2.54 14.60
CA ARG A 136 -9.47 -2.26 15.17
C ARG A 136 -8.38 -3.11 14.54
N VAL A 137 -8.65 -4.40 14.33
CA VAL A 137 -7.71 -5.32 13.66
C VAL A 137 -7.49 -4.89 12.22
N TYR A 138 -8.54 -4.53 11.49
CA TYR A 138 -8.44 -4.11 10.09
C TYR A 138 -7.65 -2.81 9.96
N CYS A 139 -7.94 -1.81 10.81
CA CYS A 139 -7.19 -0.57 10.83
C CYS A 139 -5.70 -0.83 11.07
N HIS A 140 -5.36 -1.64 12.06
CA HIS A 140 -3.97 -1.99 12.35
C HIS A 140 -3.32 -2.71 11.16
N ALA A 141 -3.98 -3.72 10.59
CA ALA A 141 -3.46 -4.49 9.46
C ALA A 141 -3.19 -3.62 8.23
N CYS A 142 -4.07 -2.66 7.92
CA CYS A 142 -3.88 -1.74 6.80
C CYS A 142 -2.73 -0.73 7.00
N ILE A 143 -2.30 -0.49 8.24
CA ILE A 143 -1.20 0.42 8.55
C ILE A 143 0.11 -0.35 8.71
N SER A 144 0.05 -1.58 9.22
CA SER A 144 1.21 -2.44 9.37
C SER A 144 1.70 -2.90 8.00
N HIS A 145 2.99 -2.77 7.73
CA HIS A 145 3.65 -3.29 6.53
C HIS A 145 4.54 -4.48 6.92
N PRO A 146 3.97 -5.60 7.41
CA PRO A 146 4.75 -6.66 8.05
C PRO A 146 5.73 -7.37 7.11
N HIS A 147 5.54 -7.24 5.81
CA HIS A 147 6.37 -7.89 4.79
C HIS A 147 7.32 -6.93 4.07
N VAL A 148 7.40 -5.67 4.51
CA VAL A 148 8.28 -4.66 3.93
C VAL A 148 9.02 -3.96 5.06
N SER A 149 10.33 -4.22 5.16
CA SER A 149 11.18 -3.64 6.19
C SER A 149 12.12 -2.59 5.62
N GLU A 150 12.49 -1.61 6.45
CA GLU A 150 13.52 -0.63 6.10
C GLU A 150 14.88 -1.30 5.85
N THR A 151 15.19 -2.35 6.61
CA THR A 151 16.41 -3.17 6.44
C THR A 151 16.49 -3.82 5.06
N ASP A 152 15.37 -4.28 4.49
CA ASP A 152 15.34 -4.83 3.13
C ASP A 152 15.68 -3.76 2.08
N ILE A 153 15.22 -2.53 2.29
CA ILE A 153 15.51 -1.39 1.41
C ILE A 153 17.00 -1.02 1.53
N GLU A 154 17.55 -0.95 2.74
CA GLU A 154 18.98 -0.68 2.97
C GLU A 154 19.87 -1.73 2.30
N ARG A 155 19.50 -3.01 2.42
CA ARG A 155 20.20 -4.10 1.73
C ARG A 155 20.16 -3.92 0.21
N LEU A 156 18.99 -3.60 -0.35
CA LEU A 156 18.85 -3.36 -1.79
C LEU A 156 19.67 -2.15 -2.26
N LEU A 157 19.65 -1.06 -1.50
CA LEU A 157 20.46 0.12 -1.78
C LEU A 157 21.96 -0.22 -1.80
N ALA A 158 22.44 -1.00 -0.82
CA ALA A 158 23.83 -1.45 -0.77
C ALA A 158 24.21 -2.24 -2.02
N LEU A 159 23.35 -3.17 -2.47
CA LEU A 159 23.60 -3.94 -3.69
C LEU A 159 23.62 -3.08 -4.97
N HIS A 160 22.97 -1.92 -4.97
CA HIS A 160 23.02 -0.93 -6.06
C HIS A 160 24.16 0.09 -5.95
N THR A 161 24.93 0.10 -4.86
CA THR A 161 26.14 0.96 -4.72
C THR A 161 27.43 0.28 -5.15
N VAL A 162 27.46 -1.04 -5.23
CA VAL A 162 28.65 -1.85 -5.56
C VAL A 162 28.78 -2.09 -7.09
N SER A 163 27.93 -1.45 -7.91
CA SER A 163 28.00 -1.49 -9.38
C SER A 163 28.54 -0.18 -9.93
#